data_AF-A0A524FDI4-F1
#
_entry.id   AF-A0A524FDI4-F1
#
_cell.length_a   1.000
_cell.length_b   1.000
_cell.length_c   1.000
_cell.angle_alpha   90.00
_cell.angle_beta   90.00
_cell.angle_gamma   90.00
#
_symmetry.space_group_name_H-M   'P 1'
#
loop_
_entity.id
_entity.type
_entity.pdbx_description
1 polymer ?
#
loop_
_entity_poly.entity_id
_entity_poly.type
_entity_poly.pdbx_seq_one_letter_code
_entity_poly.pdbx_strand_id
1 'polypeptide(L)'
;MAKGKKFEVYVKDDANIVEALAMVDKQDMEHPEDSIFPIFDGYIHNYLHLFWDPEQNSIYDDVGMMAYGPDENGLMRKFMPIRDNIEFSLYPDSHIDLQPDSGC
;
A
#
# COMPACT_ATOMS: atom_id res chain seq x y z
N MET A 1 12.70 -3.14 17.23
CA MET A 1 11.40 -2.77 16.61
C MET A 1 11.72 -2.05 15.33
N ALA A 2 11.47 -2.67 14.17
CA ALA A 2 11.59 -1.98 12.90
C ALA A 2 10.58 -0.82 12.90
N LYS A 3 11.03 0.40 12.61
CA LYS A 3 10.13 1.55 12.41
C LYS A 3 9.70 1.49 10.95
N GLY A 4 8.41 1.27 10.69
CA GLY A 4 7.86 1.38 9.34
C GLY A 4 8.01 2.80 8.77
N LYS A 5 7.85 2.96 7.46
CA LYS A 5 7.80 4.26 6.78
C LYS A 5 6.33 4.65 6.59
N LYS A 6 5.99 5.91 6.87
CA LYS A 6 4.64 6.45 6.69
C LYS A 6 4.63 7.37 5.48
N PHE A 7 3.62 7.21 4.63
CA PHE A 7 3.37 8.08 3.49
C PHE A 7 2.01 8.74 3.62
N GLU A 8 1.89 9.94 3.07
CA GLU A 8 0.62 10.62 2.84
C GLU A 8 0.54 10.92 1.34
N VAL A 9 -0.41 10.28 0.66
CA VAL A 9 -0.59 10.39 -0.78
C VAL A 9 -1.98 10.91 -1.10
N TYR A 10 -2.06 11.72 -2.13
CA TYR A 10 -3.33 12.23 -2.66
C TYR A 10 -3.64 11.49 -3.95
N VAL A 11 -4.82 10.88 -4.00
CA VAL A 11 -5.32 10.10 -5.14
C VAL A 11 -6.68 10.65 -5.60
N LYS A 12 -7.19 10.15 -6.71
CA LYS A 12 -8.54 10.50 -7.21
C LYS A 12 -9.62 9.81 -6.37
N ASP A 13 -10.85 10.29 -6.46
CA ASP A 13 -12.00 9.77 -5.71
C ASP A 13 -12.33 8.30 -6.02
N ASP A 14 -12.02 7.83 -7.22
CA ASP A 14 -12.25 6.46 -7.68
C ASP A 14 -11.02 5.55 -7.55
N ALA A 15 -9.92 6.07 -7.01
CA ALA A 15 -8.64 5.38 -7.01
C ALA A 15 -8.63 4.11 -6.16
N ASN A 16 -7.93 3.09 -6.65
CA ASN A 16 -7.74 1.82 -5.95
C ASN A 16 -6.37 1.75 -5.21
N ILE A 17 -6.06 0.62 -4.57
CA ILE A 17 -4.81 0.45 -3.82
C ILE A 17 -3.56 0.51 -4.72
N VAL A 18 -3.66 0.06 -5.97
CA VAL A 18 -2.54 0.03 -6.92
C VAL A 18 -2.17 1.47 -7.29
N GLU A 19 -3.17 2.32 -7.53
CA GLU A 19 -2.95 3.74 -7.78
C GLU A 19 -2.37 4.47 -6.56
N ALA A 20 -2.80 4.11 -5.34
CA ALA A 20 -2.19 4.65 -4.12
C ALA A 20 -0.72 4.22 -3.96
N LEU A 21 -0.38 2.95 -4.21
CA LEU A 21 1.00 2.46 -4.22
C LEU A 21 1.84 3.13 -5.30
N ALA A 22 1.29 3.37 -6.50
CA ALA A 22 1.97 4.10 -7.55
C ALA A 22 2.31 5.55 -7.15
N MET A 23 1.43 6.20 -6.36
CA MET A 23 1.72 7.53 -5.80
C MET A 23 2.81 7.49 -4.72
N VAL A 24 2.87 6.42 -3.92
CA VAL A 24 3.98 6.20 -2.98
C VAL A 24 5.29 6.03 -3.75
N ASP A 25 5.30 5.20 -4.79
CA ASP A 25 6.50 4.99 -5.63
C ASP A 25 6.96 6.29 -6.28
N LYS A 26 6.03 7.11 -6.77
CA LYS A 26 6.34 8.44 -7.30
C LYS A 26 7.01 9.33 -6.25
N GLN A 27 6.47 9.38 -5.03
CA GLN A 27 7.07 10.17 -3.95
C GLN A 27 8.46 9.67 -3.57
N ASP A 28 8.67 8.35 -3.53
CA ASP A 28 9.97 7.75 -3.22
C ASP A 28 11.01 8.03 -4.32
N MET A 29 10.58 8.05 -5.60
CA MET A 29 11.43 8.45 -6.73
C MET A 29 11.83 9.94 -6.72
N GLU A 30 11.01 10.81 -6.14
CA GLU A 30 11.33 12.24 -5.96
C GLU A 30 12.37 12.47 -4.84
N HIS A 31 12.52 11.49 -3.93
CA HIS A 31 13.43 11.50 -2.78
C HIS A 31 14.23 10.18 -2.68
N PRO A 32 15.06 9.85 -3.69
CA PRO A 32 15.75 8.56 -3.78
C PRO A 32 16.71 8.29 -2.61
N GLU A 33 17.18 9.35 -1.92
CA GLU A 33 18.00 9.25 -0.70
C GLU A 33 17.30 8.55 0.47
N ASP A 34 15.97 8.58 0.49
CA ASP A 34 15.14 7.97 1.53
C ASP A 34 14.58 6.61 1.10
N SER A 35 14.92 6.15 -0.10
CA SER A 35 14.45 4.89 -0.65
C SER A 35 15.12 3.70 0.04
N ILE A 36 14.31 2.70 0.38
CA ILE A 36 14.82 1.40 0.84
C ILE A 36 15.20 0.49 -0.34
N PHE A 37 14.86 0.88 -1.56
CA PHE A 37 15.01 0.07 -2.75
C PHE A 37 16.35 0.32 -3.46
N PRO A 38 16.85 -0.67 -4.21
CA PRO A 38 16.25 -1.99 -4.38
C PRO A 38 16.54 -2.93 -3.19
N ILE A 39 15.67 -3.92 -2.97
CA ILE A 39 15.84 -4.98 -1.97
C ILE A 39 15.84 -6.37 -2.62
N PHE A 40 16.24 -7.39 -1.84
CA PHE A 40 16.46 -8.76 -2.30
C PHE A 40 17.35 -8.83 -3.54
N ASP A 41 18.65 -8.58 -3.37
CA ASP A 41 19.65 -8.66 -4.45
C ASP A 41 19.31 -7.87 -5.74
N GLY A 42 18.46 -6.85 -5.63
CA GLY A 42 18.06 -6.05 -6.78
C GLY A 42 16.77 -6.51 -7.47
N TYR A 43 16.02 -7.49 -6.94
CA TYR A 43 14.80 -8.00 -7.59
C TYR A 43 13.56 -7.12 -7.35
N ILE A 44 13.47 -6.48 -6.18
CA ILE A 44 12.34 -5.61 -5.85
C ILE A 44 12.81 -4.16 -5.87
N HIS A 45 12.17 -3.33 -6.70
CA HIS A 45 12.64 -1.97 -7.01
C HIS A 45 11.74 -0.86 -6.47
N ASN A 46 10.54 -1.18 -6.01
CA ASN A 46 9.55 -0.21 -5.56
C ASN A 46 8.46 -0.91 -4.72
N TYR A 47 7.54 -0.13 -4.13
CA TYR A 47 6.47 -0.65 -3.28
C TYR A 47 5.42 -1.43 -4.07
N LEU A 48 5.15 -1.08 -5.33
CA LEU A 48 4.28 -1.88 -6.20
C LEU A 48 4.79 -3.32 -6.33
N HIS A 49 6.07 -3.51 -6.66
CA HIS A 49 6.68 -4.84 -6.74
C HIS A 49 6.71 -5.56 -5.39
N LEU A 50 6.77 -4.81 -4.29
CA LEU A 50 6.82 -5.40 -2.95
C LEU A 50 5.47 -5.95 -2.49
N PHE A 51 4.35 -5.37 -2.94
CA PHE A 51 3.03 -5.68 -2.37
C PHE A 51 2.01 -6.26 -3.34
N TRP A 52 2.16 -6.03 -4.65
CA TRP A 52 1.15 -6.38 -5.65
C TRP A 52 1.70 -7.31 -6.72
N ASP A 53 0.92 -8.33 -7.04
CA ASP A 53 1.11 -9.24 -8.17
C ASP A 53 0.30 -8.74 -9.38
N PRO A 54 0.95 -8.22 -10.43
CA PRO A 54 0.27 -7.77 -11.63
C PRO A 54 -0.33 -8.91 -12.49
N GLU A 55 0.18 -10.14 -12.36
CA GLU A 55 -0.32 -11.28 -13.14
C GLU A 55 -1.66 -11.77 -12.61
N GLN A 56 -1.81 -11.83 -11.29
CA GLN A 56 -3.05 -12.21 -10.61
C GLN A 56 -3.96 -11.01 -10.31
N ASN A 57 -3.44 -9.79 -10.44
CA ASN A 57 -4.06 -8.55 -10.00
C ASN A 57 -4.52 -8.64 -8.52
N SER A 58 -3.60 -9.01 -7.64
CA SER A 58 -3.89 -9.22 -6.22
C SER A 58 -2.72 -8.76 -5.34
N ILE A 59 -3.00 -8.42 -4.08
CA ILE A 59 -1.95 -8.26 -3.08
C ILE A 59 -1.36 -9.64 -2.77
N TYR A 60 -0.03 -9.76 -2.64
CA TYR A 60 0.60 -11.05 -2.32
C TYR A 60 0.05 -11.63 -1.01
N ASP A 61 -0.10 -12.96 -0.97
CA ASP A 61 -0.75 -13.66 0.14
C ASP A 61 -0.02 -13.45 1.47
N ASP A 62 1.30 -13.32 1.42
CA ASP A 62 2.22 -13.11 2.55
C ASP A 62 2.31 -11.64 3.00
N VAL A 63 1.48 -10.74 2.48
CA VAL A 63 1.42 -9.35 2.96
C VAL A 63 0.36 -9.20 4.04
N GLY A 64 0.75 -8.91 5.28
CA GLY A 64 -0.20 -8.42 6.29
C GLY A 64 -0.80 -7.09 5.86
N MET A 65 -2.14 -7.00 5.79
CA MET A 65 -2.85 -5.79 5.39
C MET A 65 -3.97 -5.44 6.35
N MET A 66 -3.99 -4.19 6.81
CA MET A 66 -5.11 -3.59 7.54
C MET A 66 -5.53 -2.31 6.83
N ALA A 67 -6.71 -2.34 6.20
CA ALA A 67 -7.19 -1.25 5.36
C ALA A 67 -8.56 -0.78 5.87
N TYR A 68 -8.58 0.44 6.43
CA TYR A 68 -9.80 1.04 6.99
C TYR A 68 -9.97 2.48 6.51
N GLY A 69 -11.23 2.90 6.42
CA GLY A 69 -11.64 4.29 6.26
C GLY A 69 -12.41 4.82 7.48
N PRO A 70 -12.58 6.14 7.59
CA PRO A 70 -13.37 6.77 8.64
C PRO A 70 -14.87 6.55 8.44
N ASP A 71 -15.60 6.31 9.54
CA ASP A 71 -17.06 6.34 9.57
C ASP A 71 -17.61 7.79 9.61
N GLU A 72 -18.92 7.95 9.72
CA GLU A 72 -19.59 9.26 9.78
C GLU A 72 -19.13 10.13 10.97
N ASN A 73 -18.52 9.54 12.00
CA ASN A 73 -17.99 10.24 13.17
C ASN A 73 -16.46 10.43 13.09
N GLY A 74 -15.83 10.10 11.96
CA GLY A 74 -14.38 10.18 11.77
C GLY A 74 -13.58 9.04 12.41
N LEU A 75 -14.22 7.94 12.81
CA LEU A 75 -13.54 6.80 13.44
C LEU A 75 -13.16 5.73 12.40
N MET A 76 -11.93 5.24 12.45
CA MET A 76 -11.40 4.22 11.52
C MET A 76 -12.08 2.85 11.70
N ARG A 77 -13.26 2.70 11.12
CA ARG A 77 -14.15 1.53 11.32
C ARG A 77 -14.73 0.97 10.03
N LYS A 78 -14.65 1.71 8.91
CA LYS A 78 -15.12 1.21 7.62
C LYS A 78 -14.05 0.31 7.00
N PHE A 79 -14.31 -0.99 7.01
CA PHE A 79 -13.43 -1.96 6.37
C PHE A 79 -13.40 -1.78 4.85
N MET A 80 -12.22 -1.91 4.24
CA MET A 80 -12.03 -1.90 2.79
C MET A 80 -11.60 -3.31 2.32
N PRO A 81 -12.40 -4.03 1.52
CA PRO A 81 -12.14 -5.41 1.11
C PRO A 81 -11.10 -5.51 -0.02
N ILE A 82 -9.97 -4.81 0.11
CA ILE A 82 -8.94 -4.70 -0.94
C ILE A 82 -8.35 -6.06 -1.32
N ARG A 83 -8.23 -6.99 -0.36
CA ARG A 83 -7.70 -8.33 -0.60
C ARG A 83 -8.64 -9.17 -1.47
N ASP A 84 -9.95 -9.02 -1.28
CA ASP A 84 -10.97 -9.74 -2.05
C ASP A 84 -11.32 -9.02 -3.37
N ASN A 85 -11.06 -7.71 -3.44
CA ASN A 85 -11.34 -6.87 -4.58
C ASN A 85 -10.30 -5.73 -4.68
N ILE A 86 -9.25 -5.96 -5.46
CA ILE A 86 -8.17 -4.98 -5.67
C ILE A 86 -8.69 -3.67 -6.30
N GLU A 87 -9.77 -3.74 -7.07
CA GLU A 87 -10.42 -2.61 -7.76
C GLU A 87 -11.37 -1.84 -6.84
N PHE A 88 -11.42 -2.18 -5.55
CA PHE A 88 -12.19 -1.44 -4.58
C PHE A 88 -11.65 -0.01 -4.46
N SER A 89 -12.48 0.99 -4.79
CA SER A 89 -12.14 2.39 -4.60
C SER A 89 -11.93 2.71 -3.12
N LEU A 90 -10.81 3.33 -2.80
CA LEU A 90 -10.45 3.68 -1.44
C LEU A 90 -11.42 4.69 -0.86
N TYR A 91 -11.75 4.55 0.43
CA TYR A 91 -12.47 5.60 1.12
C TYR A 91 -11.57 6.83 1.33
N PRO A 92 -12.14 8.06 1.33
CA PRO A 92 -11.43 9.27 1.70
C PRO A 92 -10.79 9.14 3.09
N ASP A 93 -9.62 9.77 3.27
CA ASP A 93 -8.87 9.79 4.53
C ASP A 93 -8.63 8.39 5.14
N SER A 94 -8.47 7.38 4.27
CA SER A 94 -8.21 6.01 4.69
C SER A 94 -6.80 5.82 5.24
N HIS A 95 -6.66 4.78 6.06
CA HIS A 95 -5.39 4.31 6.60
C HIS A 95 -5.21 2.86 6.17
N ILE A 96 -4.08 2.60 5.51
CA ILE A 96 -3.72 1.30 5.00
C ILE A 96 -2.34 0.95 5.55
N ASP A 97 -2.30 -0.02 6.46
CA ASP A 97 -1.06 -0.60 6.96
C ASP A 97 -0.72 -1.83 6.13
N LEU A 98 0.49 -1.84 5.56
CA LEU A 98 1.04 -2.95 4.80
C LEU A 98 2.32 -3.45 5.47
N GLN A 99 2.43 -4.75 5.65
CA GLN A 99 3.60 -5.40 6.21
C GLN A 99 3.92 -6.64 5.37
N PRO A 100 5.05 -6.66 4.64
CA PRO A 100 5.48 -7.90 4.01
C PRO A 100 5.85 -8.87 5.13
N ASP A 101 5.28 -10.08 5.13
CA ASP A 101 5.73 -11.13 6.04
C ASP A 101 7.18 -11.45 5.69
N SER A 102 8.03 -11.44 6.71
CA SER A 102 9.47 -11.66 6.54
C SER A 102 9.78 -13.13 6.25
N GLY A 103 8.80 -14.03 6.42
CA GLY A 103 9.06 -15.41 6.75
C GLY A 103 9.80 -15.48 8.09
N CYS A 104 9.22 -16.12 9.10
CA CYS A 104 10.00 -16.50 10.29
C CYS A 104 11.05 -17.56 9.95
#